data_AF-A0A2E6VFE3-F1
#
_entry.id   AF-A0A2E6VFE3-F1
#
_cell.length_a   1.000
_cell.length_b   1.000
_cell.length_c   1.000
_cell.angle_alpha   90.00
_cell.angle_beta   90.00
_cell.angle_gamma   90.00
#
_symmetry.space_group_name_H-M   'P 1'
#
loop_
_entity.id
_entity.type
_entity.pdbx_description
1 polymer ?
#
loop_
_entity_poly.entity_id
_entity_poly.type
_entity_poly.pdbx_seq_one_letter_code
_entity_poly.pdbx_strand_id
1 'polypeptide(L)'
;MSENQSQNKFEISQQYELMSHQKGKAYPISISEWEFIKKKLEKINIKVNDFNKIGFLLLGASVPCLITLIATEFTDVRYKYLVIALFFIFLICGSLSLYFSKEKHETEIAKPTEILNHMKLIESRFESDDKKANA
;
A
#
# COMPACT_ATOMS: atom_id res chain seq x y z
N MET A 1 40.97 -23.66 -52.37
CA MET A 1 41.25 -23.61 -50.92
C MET A 1 39.99 -23.07 -50.28
N SER A 2 39.34 -23.87 -49.44
CA SER A 2 37.93 -23.75 -49.05
C SER A 2 37.64 -22.58 -48.11
N GLU A 3 36.73 -21.69 -48.49
CA GLU A 3 35.97 -20.85 -47.56
C GLU A 3 34.56 -21.43 -47.46
N ASN A 4 34.35 -22.29 -46.47
CA ASN A 4 33.04 -22.84 -46.16
C ASN A 4 32.39 -21.90 -45.12
N GLN A 5 31.47 -21.06 -45.58
CA GLN A 5 30.75 -20.12 -44.73
C GLN A 5 29.92 -20.89 -43.70
N SER A 6 30.32 -20.78 -42.43
CA SER A 6 29.57 -21.34 -41.32
C SER A 6 28.23 -20.61 -41.21
N GLN A 7 27.16 -21.25 -41.69
CA GLN A 7 25.79 -20.86 -41.36
C GLN A 7 25.57 -21.05 -39.86
N ASN A 8 25.80 -19.98 -39.10
CA ASN A 8 25.50 -19.94 -37.68
C ASN A 8 23.98 -19.79 -37.51
N LYS A 9 23.26 -20.92 -37.61
CA LYS A 9 21.82 -20.99 -37.33
C LYS A 9 21.65 -21.12 -35.82
N PHE A 10 21.70 -19.99 -35.13
CA PHE A 10 21.47 -19.90 -33.69
C PHE A 10 19.96 -20.05 -33.41
N GLU A 11 19.49 -21.29 -33.22
CA GLU A 11 18.12 -21.55 -32.76
C GLU A 11 18.03 -21.31 -31.25
N ILE A 12 17.63 -20.09 -30.87
CA ILE A 12 17.17 -19.79 -29.52
C ILE A 12 15.82 -20.46 -29.31
N SER A 13 15.84 -21.63 -28.66
CA SER A 13 14.64 -22.22 -28.08
C SER A 13 14.32 -21.45 -26.80
N GLN A 14 13.47 -20.42 -26.91
CA GLN A 14 12.83 -19.84 -25.74
C GLN A 14 11.85 -20.88 -25.19
N GLN A 15 12.35 -21.75 -24.31
CA GLN A 15 11.51 -22.51 -23.40
C GLN A 15 10.90 -21.52 -22.42
N TYR A 16 9.77 -20.94 -22.80
CA TYR A 16 8.84 -20.38 -21.82
C TYR A 16 8.35 -21.55 -20.96
N GLU A 17 9.04 -21.82 -19.87
CA GLU A 17 8.41 -22.49 -18.73
C GLU A 17 7.30 -21.56 -18.26
N LEU A 18 6.11 -21.74 -18.83
CA LEU A 18 4.87 -21.30 -18.21
C LEU A 18 4.83 -22.02 -16.86
N MET A 19 5.30 -21.34 -15.80
CA MET A 19 5.04 -21.75 -14.44
C MET A 19 3.53 -21.86 -14.30
N SER A 20 3.01 -23.09 -14.41
CA SER A 20 1.64 -23.43 -14.09
C SER A 20 1.38 -22.86 -12.71
N HIS A 21 0.43 -21.93 -12.59
CA HIS A 21 -0.06 -21.47 -11.30
C HIS A 21 -0.27 -22.70 -10.42
N GLN A 22 0.40 -22.76 -9.26
CA GLN A 22 0.20 -23.87 -8.34
C GLN A 22 -1.29 -23.93 -8.05
N LYS A 23 -1.94 -25.01 -8.54
CA LYS A 23 -3.35 -25.26 -8.30
C LYS A 23 -3.50 -25.51 -6.80
N GLY A 24 -3.75 -24.44 -6.04
CA GLY A 24 -4.10 -24.53 -4.64
C GLY A 24 -5.33 -25.41 -4.48
N LYS A 25 -5.42 -26.14 -3.37
CA LYS A 25 -6.59 -26.94 -3.03
C LYS A 25 -7.82 -26.02 -3.00
N ALA A 26 -8.71 -26.16 -3.97
CA ALA A 26 -10.00 -25.48 -3.97
C ALA A 26 -10.95 -26.25 -3.06
N TYR A 27 -11.43 -25.60 -2.00
CA TYR A 27 -12.43 -26.17 -1.11
C TYR A 27 -13.82 -25.71 -1.57
N PRO A 28 -14.79 -26.62 -1.74
CA PRO A 28 -16.16 -26.21 -1.98
C PRO A 28 -16.67 -25.48 -0.73
N ILE A 29 -17.17 -24.28 -0.95
CA ILE A 29 -17.72 -23.40 0.09
C ILE A 29 -19.21 -23.18 -0.19
N SER A 30 -20.01 -23.09 0.86
CA SER A 30 -21.44 -22.75 0.69
C SER A 30 -21.60 -21.28 0.30
N ILE A 31 -22.65 -20.97 -0.47
CA ILE A 31 -22.97 -19.59 -0.89
C ILE A 31 -23.17 -18.68 0.34
N SER A 32 -23.75 -19.21 1.41
CA SER A 32 -23.92 -18.50 2.69
C SER A 32 -22.60 -18.15 3.37
N GLU A 33 -21.61 -19.04 3.36
CA GLU A 33 -20.28 -18.78 3.91
C GLU A 33 -19.50 -17.78 3.06
N TRP A 34 -19.66 -17.84 1.73
CA TRP A 34 -19.07 -16.87 0.81
C TRP A 34 -19.59 -15.44 1.05
N GLU A 35 -20.91 -15.27 1.17
CA GLU A 35 -21.53 -13.99 1.52
C GLU A 35 -21.10 -13.48 2.89
N PHE A 36 -20.96 -14.38 3.86
CA PHE A 36 -20.48 -14.03 5.20
C PHE A 36 -19.03 -13.51 5.17
N ILE A 37 -18.16 -14.15 4.38
CA ILE A 37 -16.77 -13.73 4.20
C ILE A 37 -16.70 -12.36 3.51
N LYS A 38 -17.47 -12.14 2.42
CA LYS A 38 -17.59 -10.84 1.75
C LYS A 38 -17.99 -9.72 2.73
N LYS A 39 -19.05 -9.93 3.50
CA LYS A 39 -19.51 -8.96 4.52
C LYS A 39 -18.49 -8.70 5.63
N LYS A 40 -17.68 -9.70 5.98
CA LYS A 40 -16.63 -9.54 7.00
C LYS A 40 -15.47 -8.74 6.44
N LEU A 41 -15.06 -8.99 5.18
CA LEU A 41 -14.03 -8.23 4.46
C LEU A 41 -14.42 -6.76 4.27
N GLU A 42 -15.68 -6.46 3.94
CA GLU A 42 -16.18 -5.07 3.84
C GLU A 42 -16.07 -4.29 5.15
N LYS A 43 -16.12 -4.99 6.29
CA LYS A 43 -16.02 -4.38 7.63
C LYS A 43 -14.58 -4.24 8.11
N ILE A 44 -13.58 -4.76 7.39
CA ILE A 44 -12.17 -4.60 7.75
C ILE A 44 -11.74 -3.17 7.40
N ASN A 45 -12.00 -2.24 8.32
CA ASN A 45 -11.39 -0.92 8.29
C ASN A 45 -10.01 -1.03 8.97
N ILE A 46 -8.95 -1.06 8.17
CA ILE A 46 -7.58 -1.09 8.69
C ILE A 46 -7.29 0.29 9.28
N LYS A 47 -7.23 0.33 10.61
CA LYS A 47 -7.14 1.57 11.38
C LYS A 47 -5.68 2.07 11.37
N VAL A 48 -5.27 2.74 10.29
CA VAL A 48 -3.92 3.37 10.14
C VAL A 48 -3.80 4.67 10.97
N ASN A 49 -4.23 4.63 12.24
CA ASN A 49 -4.47 5.85 13.00
C ASN A 49 -3.24 6.36 13.77
N ASP A 50 -2.21 5.52 13.95
CA ASP A 50 -1.13 5.85 14.88
C ASP A 50 -0.11 6.83 14.30
N PHE A 51 0.22 6.71 12.99
CA PHE A 51 1.08 7.70 12.31
C PHE A 51 0.43 9.09 12.23
N ASN A 52 -0.90 9.13 12.10
CA ASN A 52 -1.65 10.38 12.06
C ASN A 52 -1.62 11.07 13.43
N LYS A 53 -1.85 10.32 14.51
CA LYS A 53 -1.75 10.84 15.89
C LYS A 53 -0.36 11.34 16.24
N ILE A 54 0.69 10.58 15.93
CA ILE A 54 2.08 10.99 16.17
C ILE A 54 2.40 12.25 15.35
N GLY A 55 1.97 12.30 14.08
CA GLY A 55 2.16 13.46 13.21
C GLY A 55 1.51 14.71 13.80
N PHE A 56 0.24 14.64 14.20
CA PHE A 56 -0.45 15.75 14.85
C PHE A 56 0.16 16.15 16.19
N LEU A 57 0.66 15.20 16.98
CA LEU A 57 1.36 15.48 18.23
C LEU A 57 2.65 16.27 18.00
N LEU A 58 3.48 15.82 17.04
CA LEU A 58 4.74 16.49 16.65
C LEU A 58 4.48 17.89 16.07
N LEU A 59 3.47 18.01 15.20
CA LEU A 59 3.08 19.30 14.62
C LEU A 59 2.52 20.22 15.71
N GLY A 60 1.74 19.69 16.65
CA GLY A 60 1.28 20.43 17.83
C GLY A 60 2.43 20.92 18.71
N ALA A 61 3.49 20.12 18.90
CA ALA A 61 4.69 20.50 19.64
C ALA A 61 5.51 21.61 18.95
N SER A 62 5.38 21.78 17.63
CA SER A 62 6.04 22.87 16.90
C SER A 62 5.45 24.25 17.23
N VAL A 63 4.17 24.33 17.60
CA VAL A 63 3.47 25.59 17.88
C VAL A 63 4.03 26.29 19.13
N PRO A 64 4.22 25.62 20.29
CA PRO A 64 4.91 26.20 21.44
C PRO A 64 6.34 26.66 21.12
N CYS A 65 7.08 25.92 20.29
CA CYS A 65 8.43 26.33 19.87
C CYS A 65 8.38 27.63 19.05
N LEU A 66 7.41 27.78 18.15
CA LEU A 66 7.20 29.02 17.38
C LEU A 66 6.83 30.20 18.28
N ILE A 67 5.92 30.00 19.23
CA ILE A 67 5.53 31.03 20.20
C ILE A 67 6.73 31.45 21.03
N THR A 68 7.52 30.49 21.51
CA THR A 68 8.74 30.76 22.28
C THR A 68 9.73 31.59 21.47
N LEU A 69 9.88 31.31 20.18
CA LEU A 69 10.77 32.03 19.28
C LEU A 69 10.35 33.49 19.05
N ILE A 70 9.05 33.78 19.05
CA ILE A 70 8.49 35.13 18.84
C ILE A 70 8.43 35.92 20.16
N ALA A 71 8.04 35.27 21.26
CA ALA A 71 7.76 35.93 22.53
C ALA A 71 8.99 36.09 23.42
N THR A 72 10.06 35.34 23.18
CA THR A 72 11.26 35.35 24.05
C THR A 72 12.38 36.15 23.40
N GLU A 73 12.87 37.18 24.11
CA GLU A 73 14.15 37.80 23.78
C GLU A 73 15.29 36.94 24.32
N PHE A 74 15.99 36.24 23.42
CA PHE A 74 17.11 35.41 23.78
C PHE A 74 18.35 36.27 24.06
N THR A 75 18.82 36.21 25.32
CA THR A 75 20.06 36.89 25.76
C THR A 75 21.32 36.20 25.22
N ASP A 76 21.26 34.89 24.97
CA ASP A 76 22.36 34.10 24.41
C ASP A 76 21.92 33.40 23.11
N VAL A 77 22.73 33.61 22.08
CA VAL A 77 22.49 33.17 20.70
C VAL A 77 22.40 31.64 20.59
N ARG A 78 23.06 30.90 21.48
CA ARG A 78 23.05 29.42 21.49
C ARG A 78 21.65 28.86 21.74
N TYR A 79 20.91 29.45 22.67
CA TYR A 79 19.54 29.02 22.98
C TYR A 79 18.58 29.33 21.82
N LYS A 80 18.78 30.46 21.15
CA LYS A 80 18.02 30.81 19.94
C LYS A 80 18.20 29.75 18.84
N TYR A 81 19.43 29.35 18.57
CA TYR A 81 19.70 28.29 17.57
C TYR A 81 19.11 26.94 17.97
N LEU A 82 19.12 26.61 19.26
CA LEU A 82 18.54 25.35 19.77
C LEU A 82 17.02 25.33 19.54
N VAL A 83 16.31 26.41 19.88
CA VAL A 83 14.85 26.50 19.68
C VAL A 83 14.49 26.47 18.19
N ILE A 84 15.28 27.12 17.34
CA ILE A 84 15.12 27.05 15.87
C ILE A 84 15.29 25.60 15.38
N ALA A 85 16.35 24.91 15.83
CA ALA A 85 16.61 23.54 15.43
C ALA A 85 15.47 22.60 15.84
N LEU A 86 15.01 22.70 17.10
CA LEU A 86 13.87 21.91 17.59
C LEU A 86 12.59 22.17 16.80
N PHE A 87 12.31 23.44 16.47
CA PHE A 87 11.16 23.79 15.65
C PHE A 87 11.19 23.09 14.29
N PHE A 88 12.32 23.15 13.57
CA PHE A 88 12.46 22.49 12.28
C PHE A 88 12.40 20.97 12.39
N ILE A 89 12.97 20.37 13.44
CA ILE A 89 12.90 18.92 13.67
C ILE A 89 11.44 18.49 13.86
N PHE A 90 10.66 19.18 14.71
CA PHE A 90 9.25 18.86 14.92
C PHE A 90 8.40 19.08 13.67
N LEU A 91 8.69 20.13 12.89
CA LEU A 91 7.98 20.42 11.65
C LEU A 91 8.26 19.37 10.57
N ILE A 92 9.53 19.04 10.34
CA ILE A 92 9.92 18.02 9.34
C ILE A 92 9.41 16.64 9.77
N CYS A 93 9.60 16.25 11.03
CA CYS A 93 9.15 14.96 11.52
C CYS A 93 7.62 14.83 11.52
N GLY A 94 6.90 15.88 11.95
CA GLY A 94 5.44 15.92 11.91
C GLY A 94 4.89 15.86 10.49
N SER A 95 5.47 16.63 9.56
CA SER A 95 5.05 16.63 8.15
C SER A 95 5.34 15.31 7.44
N LEU A 96 6.51 14.69 7.66
CA LEU A 96 6.82 13.35 7.13
C LEU A 96 5.86 12.29 7.68
N SER A 97 5.53 12.34 8.97
CA SER A 97 4.59 11.40 9.58
C SER A 97 3.19 11.51 8.96
N LEU A 98 2.73 12.73 8.67
CA LEU A 98 1.46 12.95 7.97
C LEU A 98 1.51 12.49 6.51
N TYR A 99 2.63 12.72 5.82
CA TYR A 99 2.84 12.24 4.45
C TYR A 99 2.75 10.71 4.37
N PHE A 100 3.54 10.00 5.19
CA PHE A 100 3.49 8.54 5.26
C PHE A 100 2.13 8.02 5.75
N SER A 101 1.44 8.76 6.62
CA SER A 101 0.09 8.38 7.05
C SER A 101 -0.90 8.38 5.89
N LYS A 102 -0.76 9.27 4.90
CA LYS A 102 -1.61 9.27 3.71
C LYS A 102 -1.30 8.09 2.80
N GLU A 103 -0.03 7.85 2.51
CA GLU A 103 0.42 6.79 1.60
C GLU A 103 0.11 5.37 2.13
N LYS A 104 0.31 5.16 3.44
CA LYS A 104 -0.07 3.89 4.09
C LYS A 104 -1.58 3.68 4.16
N HIS A 105 -2.36 4.76 4.24
CA HIS A 105 -3.81 4.64 4.25
C HIS A 105 -4.35 4.14 2.92
N GLU A 106 -3.84 4.66 1.80
CA GLU A 106 -4.27 4.24 0.46
C GLU A 106 -3.87 2.80 0.15
N THR A 107 -2.65 2.40 0.50
CA THR A 107 -2.14 1.05 0.22
C THR A 107 -2.76 -0.04 1.11
N GLU A 108 -3.13 0.28 2.35
CA GLU A 108 -3.77 -0.70 3.24
C GLU A 108 -5.27 -0.85 2.95
N ILE A 109 -5.97 0.21 2.52
CA ILE A 109 -7.37 0.13 2.09
C ILE A 109 -7.52 -0.54 0.71
N ALA A 110 -6.50 -0.45 -0.14
CA ALA A 110 -6.52 -1.10 -1.46
C ALA A 110 -6.62 -2.63 -1.34
N LYS A 111 -5.94 -3.26 -0.38
CA LYS A 111 -5.84 -4.74 -0.31
C LYS A 111 -7.19 -5.45 -0.09
N PRO A 112 -8.04 -5.06 0.88
CA PRO A 112 -9.37 -5.66 1.04
C PRO A 112 -10.28 -5.41 -0.16
N THR A 113 -10.18 -4.22 -0.76
CA THR A 113 -10.99 -3.80 -1.91
C THR A 113 -10.63 -4.61 -3.16
N GLU A 114 -9.35 -4.85 -3.39
CA GLU A 114 -8.83 -5.67 -4.49
C GLU A 114 -9.30 -7.13 -4.35
N ILE A 115 -9.20 -7.71 -3.14
CA ILE A 115 -9.70 -9.06 -2.86
C ILE A 115 -11.20 -9.16 -3.14
N LEU A 116 -11.98 -8.15 -2.73
CA LEU A 116 -13.43 -8.12 -2.96
C LEU A 116 -13.77 -7.99 -4.45
N ASN A 117 -13.00 -7.21 -5.21
CA ASN A 117 -13.13 -7.12 -6.66
C ASN A 117 -12.80 -8.44 -7.36
N HIS A 118 -11.77 -9.16 -6.90
CA HIS A 118 -11.49 -10.51 -7.37
C HIS A 118 -12.62 -11.49 -7.06
N MET A 119 -13.23 -11.41 -5.86
CA MET A 119 -14.39 -12.24 -5.50
C MET A 119 -15.58 -11.98 -6.42
N LYS A 120 -15.89 -10.70 -6.71
CA LYS A 120 -16.95 -10.32 -7.67
C LYS A 120 -16.65 -10.78 -9.09
N LEU A 121 -15.40 -10.72 -9.53
CA LEU A 121 -15.00 -11.19 -10.86
C LEU A 121 -15.21 -12.71 -10.98
N ILE A 122 -14.87 -13.48 -9.95
CA ILE A 122 -15.10 -14.93 -9.91
C ILE A 122 -16.60 -15.23 -10.03
N GLU A 123 -17.43 -14.55 -9.23
CA GLU A 123 -18.89 -14.69 -9.26
C GLU A 123 -19.47 -14.39 -10.66
N SER A 124 -19.00 -13.31 -11.31
CA SER A 124 -19.45 -12.96 -12.66
C SER A 124 -19.12 -14.01 -13.73
N ARG A 125 -18.02 -14.76 -13.57
CA ARG A 125 -17.63 -15.86 -14.47
C ARG A 125 -18.53 -17.09 -14.29
N PHE A 126 -18.91 -17.39 -13.05
CA PHE A 126 -19.79 -18.52 -12.76
C PHE A 126 -21.26 -18.22 -13.09
N GLU A 127 -21.76 -17.00 -12.88
CA GLU A 127 -23.11 -16.59 -13.31
C GLU A 127 -23.29 -16.61 -14.84
N SER A 128 -22.23 -16.33 -15.59
CA SER A 128 -22.27 -16.34 -17.06
C SER A 128 -22.20 -17.74 -17.66
N ASP A 129 -21.57 -18.70 -16.99
CA ASP A 129 -21.62 -20.11 -17.37
C ASP A 129 -22.96 -20.77 -17.01
N ASP A 130 -23.58 -20.40 -15.88
CA ASP A 130 -24.89 -20.93 -15.48
C ASP A 130 -26.04 -20.45 -16.39
N LYS A 131 -25.92 -19.24 -16.96
CA LYS A 131 -26.83 -18.72 -18.00
C LYS A 131 -26.66 -19.40 -19.37
N LYS A 132 -25.48 -19.95 -19.67
CA LYS A 132 -25.24 -20.70 -20.90
C LYS A 132 -25.60 -22.18 -20.80
N ALA A 133 -25.60 -22.75 -19.59
CA ALA A 133 -26.04 -24.13 -19.36
C ALA A 133 -27.57 -24.28 -19.36
N ASN A 134 -28.31 -23.19 -19.14
CA ASN A 134 -29.78 -23.15 -19.10
C ASN A 134 -30.42 -22.51 -20.35
N ALA A 135 -29.66 -22.29 -21.42
CA ALA A 135 -30.12 -21.82 -22.73
C ALA A 135 -29.86 -22.89 -23.80
#